data_AF-A0A3B9ED45-F1
#
_entry.id   AF-A0A3B9ED45-F1
#
_cell.length_a   1.000
_cell.length_b   1.000
_cell.length_c   1.000
_cell.angle_alpha   90.00
_cell.angle_beta   90.00
_cell.angle_gamma   90.00
#
_symmetry.space_group_name_H-M   'P 1'
#
loop_
_entity.id
_entity.type
_entity.pdbx_description
1 polymer ?
#
loop_
_entity_poly.entity_id
_entity_poly.type
_entity_poly.pdbx_seq_one_letter_code
_entity_poly.pdbx_strand_id
1 'polypeptide(L)' 'MAEKAVFYHAGCTVCVDAEQRFVGALNPAAYDVEVVHLGEAPQRLAEAEAAGVQSVPAIVMGGAVYHIN' A
#
# COMPACT_ATOMS: atom_id res chain seq x y z
N MET A 1 -3.29 19.82 0.87
CA MET A 1 -3.16 18.87 -0.27
C MET A 1 -3.22 17.48 0.32
N ALA A 2 -3.87 16.54 -0.38
CA ALA A 2 -3.84 15.15 0.04
C ALA A 2 -2.39 14.63 -0.05
N GLU A 3 -1.97 13.89 0.96
CA GLU A 3 -0.66 13.28 1.04
C GLU A 3 -0.64 11.99 0.23
N LYS A 4 0.43 11.76 -0.53
CA LYS A 4 0.56 10.52 -1.30
C LYS A 4 0.77 9.34 -0.36
N ALA A 5 -0.02 8.30 -0.57
CA ALA A 5 0.12 7.00 0.07
C ALA A 5 0.21 5.90 -1.01
N VAL A 6 1.00 4.86 -0.78
CA VAL A 6 1.08 3.72 -1.72
C VAL A 6 0.81 2.42 -0.96
N PHE A 7 -0.24 1.71 -1.32
CA PHE A 7 -0.60 0.42 -0.77
C PHE A 7 -0.10 -0.71 -1.69
N TYR A 8 0.88 -1.46 -1.25
CA TYR A 8 1.43 -2.60 -1.97
C TYR A 8 0.79 -3.90 -1.50
N HIS A 9 0.35 -4.73 -2.45
CA HIS A 9 -0.24 -6.04 -2.17
C HIS A 9 0.07 -7.08 -3.26
N ALA A 10 -0.33 -8.33 -3.03
CA ALA A 10 -0.10 -9.45 -3.97
C ALA A 10 -1.36 -10.31 -4.21
N GLY A 11 -2.56 -9.73 -4.04
CA GLY A 11 -3.83 -10.41 -4.33
C GLY A 11 -4.26 -11.49 -3.33
N CYS A 12 -3.57 -11.59 -2.19
CA CYS A 12 -3.90 -12.50 -1.11
C CYS A 12 -5.25 -12.15 -0.43
N THR A 13 -5.89 -13.07 0.27
CA THR A 13 -7.19 -12.81 0.92
C THR A 13 -7.12 -11.67 1.94
N VAL A 14 -6.06 -11.60 2.75
CA VAL A 14 -5.83 -10.50 3.69
C VAL A 14 -5.57 -9.17 2.97
N CYS A 15 -4.99 -9.21 1.77
CA CYS A 15 -4.77 -8.03 0.94
C CYS A 15 -6.10 -7.37 0.55
N VAL A 16 -7.09 -8.18 0.15
CA VAL A 16 -8.43 -7.68 -0.25
C VAL A 16 -9.16 -7.07 0.93
N ASP A 17 -9.10 -7.70 2.11
CA ASP A 17 -9.73 -7.14 3.31
C ASP A 17 -9.06 -5.83 3.74
N ALA A 18 -7.72 -5.76 3.71
CA ALA A 18 -6.97 -4.56 4.00
C ALA A 18 -7.28 -3.41 3.01
N GLU A 19 -7.42 -3.70 1.71
CA GLU A 19 -7.82 -2.71 0.72
C GLU A 19 -9.22 -2.17 1.01
N GLN A 20 -10.21 -3.04 1.24
CA GLN A 20 -11.59 -2.63 1.45
C GLN A 20 -11.82 -1.90 2.77
N ARG A 21 -11.22 -2.38 3.86
CA ARG A 21 -11.49 -1.88 5.21
C ARG A 21 -10.49 -0.84 5.68
N PHE A 22 -9.20 -1.11 5.50
CA PHE A 22 -8.16 -0.22 6.00
C PHE A 22 -7.92 0.94 5.02
N VAL A 23 -7.62 0.64 3.75
CA VAL A 23 -7.43 1.68 2.74
C VAL A 23 -8.74 2.44 2.49
N GLY A 24 -9.86 1.73 2.39
CA GLY A 24 -11.19 2.34 2.24
C GLY A 24 -11.63 3.26 3.39
N ALA A 25 -11.05 3.14 4.59
CA ALA A 25 -11.35 4.02 5.72
C ALA A 25 -10.47 5.29 5.76
N LEU A 26 -9.44 5.39 4.93
CA LEU A 26 -8.60 6.58 4.87
C LEU A 26 -9.38 7.77 4.32
N ASN A 27 -9.25 8.92 4.98
CA ASN A 27 -9.91 10.15 4.52
C ASN A 27 -9.31 10.59 3.18
N PRO A 28 -10.08 10.62 2.08
CA PRO A 28 -9.58 10.97 0.74
C PRO A 28 -9.16 12.45 0.63
N ALA A 29 -9.62 13.32 1.54
CA ALA A 29 -9.13 14.69 1.61
C ALA A 29 -7.73 14.78 2.25
N ALA A 30 -7.32 13.76 3.00
CA ALA A 30 -6.03 13.68 3.68
C ALA A 30 -5.02 12.81 2.91
N TYR A 31 -5.46 11.73 2.26
CA TYR A 31 -4.59 10.79 1.57
C TYR A 31 -5.05 10.49 0.14
N ASP A 32 -4.12 10.57 -0.80
CA ASP A 32 -4.26 10.09 -2.17
C ASP A 32 -3.57 8.73 -2.27
N VAL A 33 -4.37 7.67 -2.18
CA VAL A 33 -3.87 6.29 -2.05
C VAL A 33 -3.76 5.63 -3.42
N GLU A 34 -2.54 5.27 -3.81
CA GLU A 34 -2.25 4.44 -4.98
C GLU A 34 -2.23 2.96 -4.56
N VAL A 35 -3.03 2.11 -5.20
CA VAL A 35 -3.02 0.66 -4.97
C VAL A 35 -2.13 -0.03 -6.02
N VAL A 36 -1.14 -0.78 -5.57
CA VAL A 36 -0.14 -1.45 -6.42
C VAL A 36 -0.15 -2.95 -6.16
N HIS A 37 -0.58 -3.72 -7.16
CA HIS A 37 -0.48 -5.18 -7.15
C HIS A 37 0.91 -5.62 -7.64
N LEU A 38 1.80 -6.03 -6.73
CA LEU A 38 3.18 -6.41 -7.05
C LEU A 38 3.29 -7.66 -7.95
N GLY A 39 2.30 -8.55 -7.89
CA GLY A 39 2.22 -9.69 -8.82
C GLY A 39 1.88 -9.31 -10.27
N GLU A 40 1.31 -8.13 -10.51
CA GLU A 40 0.95 -7.63 -11.84
C GLU A 40 1.93 -6.56 -12.33
N ALA A 41 2.54 -5.82 -11.40
CA ALA A 41 3.53 -4.78 -11.67
C ALA A 41 4.91 -5.13 -11.07
N PRO A 42 5.59 -6.19 -11.52
CA PRO A 42 6.87 -6.64 -10.94
C PRO A 42 7.98 -5.58 -11.02
N GLN A 43 7.91 -4.65 -11.98
CA GLN A 43 8.82 -3.51 -12.06
C GLN A 43 8.75 -2.57 -10.84
N ARG A 44 7.68 -2.63 -10.04
CA ARG A 44 7.48 -1.84 -8.83
C ARG A 44 8.09 -2.50 -7.58
N LEU A 45 8.63 -3.72 -7.66
CA LEU A 45 9.26 -4.40 -6.52
C LEU A 45 10.42 -3.56 -5.95
N ALA A 46 11.32 -3.10 -6.82
CA ALA A 46 12.50 -2.33 -6.40
C ALA A 46 12.11 -1.01 -5.71
N GLU A 47 11.00 -0.40 -6.13
CA GLU A 47 10.45 0.79 -5.47
C GLU A 47 9.91 0.46 -4.07
N ALA A 48 9.13 -0.61 -3.95
CA ALA A 48 8.59 -1.05 -2.66
C ALA A 48 9.72 -1.39 -1.67
N GLU A 49 10.73 -2.14 -2.12
CA GLU A 49 11.91 -2.46 -1.31
C GLU A 49 12.67 -1.21 -0.87
N ALA A 50 12.90 -0.26 -1.79
CA ALA A 50 13.56 1.00 -1.46
C ALA A 50 12.76 1.86 -0.46
N ALA A 51 11.42 1.73 -0.47
CA ALA A 51 10.53 2.35 0.50
C ALA A 51 10.46 1.61 1.85
N GLY A 52 11.17 0.48 2.00
CA GLY A 52 11.21 -0.31 3.23
C GLY A 52 10.12 -1.38 3.36
N VAL A 53 9.42 -1.70 2.26
CA VAL A 53 8.42 -2.78 2.25
C VAL A 53 9.13 -4.13 2.31
N GLN A 54 8.90 -4.88 3.39
CA GLN A 54 9.49 -6.21 3.63
C GLN A 54 8.47 -7.35 3.43
N SER A 55 7.19 -7.04 3.59
CA SER A 55 6.06 -7.95 3.39
C SER A 55 4.85 -7.17 2.89
N VAL A 56 3.89 -7.89 2.32
CA VAL A 56 2.61 -7.33 1.89
C VAL A 56 1.45 -8.09 2.55
N PRO A 57 0.30 -7.46 2.81
CA PRO A 57 -0.06 -6.07 2.46
C PRO A 57 0.65 -5.01 3.32
N ALA A 58 1.05 -3.90 2.70
CA ALA A 58 1.70 -2.78 3.38
C ALA A 58 1.34 -1.44 2.75
N ILE A 59 1.32 -0.37 3.54
CA ILE A 59 1.12 0.99 3.06
C ILE A 59 2.33 1.87 3.38
N VAL A 60 2.76 2.68 2.42
CA VAL A 60 3.80 3.69 2.59
C VAL A 60 3.14 5.06 2.61
N MET A 61 3.26 5.79 3.71
CA MET A 61 2.66 7.14 3.91
C MET A 61 3.58 7.95 4.83
N GLY A 62 3.76 9.23 4.56
CA GLY A 62 4.62 10.10 5.39
C GLY A 62 6.08 9.68 5.42
N GLY A 63 6.54 8.95 4.39
CA GLY A 63 7.87 8.33 4.35
C GLY A 63 8.04 7.16 5.32
N ALA A 64 6.98 6.72 6.00
CA ALA A 64 6.96 5.55 6.87
C ALA A 64 6.24 4.38 6.18
N VAL A 65 6.68 3.17 6.49
CA VAL A 65 6.05 1.93 6.04
C VAL A 65 5.26 1.31 7.19
N TYR A 66 4.05 0.84 6.89
CA TYR A 66 3.19 0.13 7.83
C TYR A 66 2.79 -1.21 7.22
N HIS A 67 3.27 -2.31 7.81
CA HIS A 67 2.89 -3.68 7.44
C HIS A 67 1.58 -4.06 8.13
N ILE A 68 0.68 -4.70 7.39
CA ILE A 68 -0.64 -5.10 7.88
C ILE A 68 -0.67 -6.63 7.95
N ASN A 69 -0.81 -7.17 9.18
CA ASN A 69 -0.87 -8.60 9.48
C ASN A 69 -2.24 -9.01 9.98
#